data_AF-A0A8H3AQM8-F1
#
_entry.id   AF-A0A8H3AQM8-F1
#
_cell.length_a   1.000
_cell.length_b   1.000
_cell.length_c   1.000
_cell.angle_alpha   90.00
_cell.angle_beta   90.00
_cell.angle_gamma   90.00
#
_symmetry.space_group_name_H-M   'P 1'
#
loop_
_entity.id
_entity.type
_entity.pdbx_description
1 polymer ?
#
loop_
_entity_poly.entity_id
_entity_poly.type
_entity_poly.pdbx_seq_one_letter_code
_entity_poly.pdbx_strand_id
1 'polypeptide(L)'
;MSGPSSHSQSYRNNGVYNWDNFREQALRAADSMDKQYGIPARKKLVAVGTVYPFTTTLALTFGALSFFPVLTFLVFSFFTLFIFLLSGLATSLVLAGIVILGACVILLTIISLILGFALFFSVSGYMIYLAYRFAFHVQASEGHGVGAWVEETLLRFRLIDINEVRETLASDGATRYPDGKVE
;
A
#
# COMPACT_ATOMS: atom_id res chain seq x y z
N MET A 1 30.87 18.60 -53.57
CA MET A 1 29.40 18.47 -53.39
C MET A 1 29.03 17.15 -54.04
N SER A 2 28.51 16.12 -53.40
CA SER A 2 27.61 16.02 -52.25
C SER A 2 27.67 14.57 -51.76
N GLY A 3 27.87 14.36 -50.46
CA GLY A 3 27.67 13.04 -49.86
C GLY A 3 26.18 12.71 -49.70
N PRO A 4 25.85 11.44 -49.45
CA PRO A 4 24.64 11.08 -48.73
C PRO A 4 25.02 10.27 -47.47
N SER A 5 24.88 10.84 -46.27
CA SER A 5 23.65 10.86 -45.46
C SER A 5 23.21 9.48 -44.98
N SER A 6 23.76 9.10 -43.82
CA SER A 6 23.04 8.59 -42.64
C SER A 6 21.86 7.63 -42.86
N HIS A 7 22.10 6.35 -42.61
CA HIS A 7 21.13 5.53 -41.88
C HIS A 7 21.76 5.10 -40.55
N SER A 8 21.50 5.94 -39.55
CA SER A 8 21.61 5.61 -38.14
C SER A 8 20.74 4.38 -37.86
N GLN A 9 21.37 3.22 -37.71
CA GLN A 9 20.71 2.06 -37.13
C GLN A 9 20.27 2.44 -35.72
N SER A 10 18.96 2.56 -35.58
CA SER A 10 18.25 2.82 -34.34
C SER A 10 18.54 1.71 -33.34
N TYR A 11 19.24 2.05 -32.27
CA TYR A 11 19.31 1.28 -31.04
C TYR A 11 17.89 1.19 -30.45
N ARG A 12 17.13 0.18 -30.88
CA ARG A 12 15.85 -0.18 -30.29
C ARG A 12 16.13 -0.96 -29.01
N ASN A 13 16.33 -0.21 -27.93
CA ASN A 13 16.42 -0.72 -26.57
C ASN A 13 15.02 -1.20 -26.12
N ASN A 14 14.61 -2.38 -26.61
CA ASN A 14 13.43 -3.09 -26.11
C ASN A 14 13.92 -4.14 -25.12
N GLY A 15 13.60 -3.93 -23.84
CA GLY A 15 13.83 -4.85 -22.72
C GLY A 15 13.01 -6.14 -22.80
N VAL A 16 13.13 -6.86 -23.91
CA VAL A 16 12.76 -8.27 -24.00
C VAL A 16 14.03 -9.02 -23.67
N TYR A 17 14.09 -9.65 -22.49
CA TYR A 17 15.16 -10.58 -22.15
C TYR A 17 15.34 -11.54 -23.32
N ASN A 18 16.46 -11.44 -24.03
CA ASN A 18 16.73 -12.23 -25.23
C ASN A 18 17.16 -13.63 -24.79
N TRP A 19 16.18 -14.41 -24.35
CA TRP A 19 16.33 -15.79 -23.90
C TRP A 19 16.94 -16.67 -24.98
N ASP A 20 16.73 -16.35 -26.25
CA ASP A 20 17.31 -17.08 -27.38
C ASP A 20 18.84 -16.92 -27.41
N ASN A 21 19.34 -15.69 -27.24
CA ASN A 21 20.78 -15.43 -27.15
C ASN A 21 21.42 -16.12 -25.93
N PHE A 22 20.76 -16.09 -24.77
CA PHE A 22 21.26 -16.78 -23.57
C PHE A 22 21.26 -18.30 -23.76
N ARG A 23 20.21 -18.85 -24.35
CA ARG A 23 20.11 -20.29 -24.65
C ARG A 23 21.17 -20.72 -25.65
N GLU A 24 21.39 -19.96 -26.71
CA GLU A 24 22.46 -20.24 -27.69
C GLU A 24 23.85 -20.16 -27.05
N GLN A 25 24.09 -19.20 -26.17
CA GLN A 25 25.35 -19.12 -25.42
C GLN A 25 25.53 -20.30 -24.47
N ALA A 26 24.49 -20.70 -23.74
CA ALA A 26 24.51 -21.85 -22.86
C ALA A 26 24.75 -23.16 -23.64
N LEU A 27 24.13 -23.32 -24.80
CA LEU A 27 24.32 -24.48 -25.68
C LEU A 27 25.74 -24.53 -26.26
N ARG A 28 26.27 -23.40 -26.75
CA ARG A 28 27.65 -23.33 -27.24
C ARG A 28 28.68 -23.58 -26.13
N ALA A 29 28.41 -23.08 -24.92
CA ALA A 29 29.24 -23.36 -23.75
C ALA A 29 29.20 -24.86 -23.41
N ALA A 30 28.01 -25.47 -23.38
CA ALA A 30 27.86 -26.90 -23.15
C ALA A 30 28.57 -27.75 -24.22
N ASP A 31 28.42 -27.43 -25.51
CA ASP A 31 29.06 -28.14 -26.62
C ASP A 31 30.60 -28.03 -26.58
N SER A 32 31.11 -26.86 -26.23
CA SER A 32 32.56 -26.64 -26.09
C SER A 32 33.14 -27.40 -24.90
N MET A 33 32.43 -27.43 -23.77
CA MET A 33 32.80 -28.22 -22.60
C MET A 33 32.72 -29.72 -22.88
N ASP A 34 31.71 -30.19 -23.60
CA ASP A 34 31.56 -31.61 -23.93
C ASP A 34 32.68 -32.08 -24.88
N LYS A 35 33.05 -31.26 -25.88
CA LYS A 35 34.21 -31.56 -26.73
C LYS A 35 35.55 -31.56 -25.99
N GLN A 36 35.77 -30.61 -25.07
CA GLN A 36 37.04 -30.51 -24.35
C GLN A 36 37.19 -31.51 -23.21
N TYR A 37 36.10 -31.86 -22.53
CA TYR A 37 36.16 -32.66 -21.29
C TYR A 37 35.32 -33.94 -21.37
N GLY A 38 34.10 -33.88 -21.91
CA GLY A 38 33.16 -35.00 -21.92
C GLY A 38 33.58 -36.16 -22.83
N ILE A 39 33.83 -35.88 -24.10
CA ILE A 39 34.27 -36.88 -25.09
C ILE A 39 35.62 -37.54 -24.72
N PRO A 40 36.69 -36.79 -24.37
CA PRO A 40 37.96 -37.42 -24.00
C PRO A 40 37.88 -38.20 -22.69
N ALA A 41 37.11 -37.74 -21.69
CA ALA A 41 36.91 -38.48 -20.44
C ALA A 41 36.17 -39.80 -20.68
N ARG A 42 35.10 -39.80 -21.50
CA ARG A 42 34.39 -41.03 -21.87
C ARG A 42 35.31 -42.03 -22.58
N LYS A 43 36.11 -41.57 -23.55
CA LYS A 43 37.05 -42.45 -24.27
C LYS A 43 38.08 -43.07 -23.33
N LYS A 44 38.62 -42.29 -22.38
CA LYS A 44 39.56 -42.81 -21.36
C LYS A 44 38.89 -43.79 -20.40
N LEU A 45 37.67 -43.50 -19.94
CA LEU A 45 36.92 -44.42 -19.07
C LEU A 45 36.61 -45.74 -19.73
N VAL A 46 36.20 -45.73 -21.01
CA VAL A 46 35.96 -46.97 -21.77
C VAL A 46 37.26 -47.74 -21.97
N ALA A 47 38.36 -47.06 -22.32
CA ALA A 47 39.66 -47.71 -22.52
C ALA A 47 40.25 -48.30 -21.23
N VAL A 48 40.01 -47.68 -20.07
CA VAL A 48 40.46 -48.23 -18.77
C VAL A 48 39.52 -49.33 -18.29
N GLY A 49 38.22 -49.19 -18.56
CA GLY A 49 37.21 -50.19 -18.20
C GLY A 49 37.34 -51.51 -18.96
N THR A 50 37.88 -51.50 -20.18
CA THR A 50 38.18 -52.74 -20.91
C THR A 50 39.41 -53.48 -20.35
N VAL A 51 40.34 -52.76 -19.70
CA VAL A 51 41.56 -53.35 -19.12
C VAL A 51 41.36 -53.78 -17.67
N TYR A 52 40.61 -52.99 -16.87
CA TYR A 52 40.34 -53.26 -15.45
C TYR A 52 38.84 -53.10 -15.12
N PRO A 53 37.98 -54.00 -15.63
CA PRO A 53 36.52 -53.83 -15.58
C PRO A 53 35.98 -53.72 -14.14
N PHE A 54 36.49 -54.52 -13.21
CA PHE A 54 36.02 -54.53 -11.83
C PHE A 54 36.35 -53.21 -11.11
N THR A 55 37.60 -52.76 -11.22
CA THR A 55 38.09 -51.55 -10.55
C THR A 55 37.44 -50.29 -11.12
N THR A 56 37.25 -50.22 -12.44
CA THR A 56 36.58 -49.09 -13.10
C THR A 56 35.10 -49.02 -12.73
N THR A 57 34.40 -50.15 -12.67
CA THR A 57 32.98 -50.17 -12.28
C THR A 57 32.81 -49.71 -10.84
N LEU A 58 33.67 -50.18 -9.94
CA LEU A 58 33.68 -49.82 -8.53
C LEU A 58 33.99 -48.34 -8.33
N ALA A 59 35.01 -47.80 -9.02
CA ALA A 59 35.33 -46.37 -8.98
C ALA A 59 34.18 -45.50 -9.52
N LEU A 60 33.48 -45.93 -10.57
CA LEU A 60 32.31 -45.25 -11.10
C LEU A 60 31.12 -45.28 -10.13
N THR A 61 30.85 -46.42 -9.49
CA THR A 61 29.74 -46.53 -8.53
C THR A 61 30.00 -45.72 -7.27
N PHE A 62 31.18 -45.85 -6.66
CA PHE A 62 31.54 -45.03 -5.50
C PHE A 62 31.69 -43.55 -5.85
N GLY A 63 32.19 -43.23 -7.06
CA GLY A 63 32.21 -41.87 -7.57
C GLY A 63 30.80 -41.29 -7.71
N ALA A 64 29.86 -42.02 -8.32
CA ALA A 64 28.47 -41.59 -8.44
C ALA A 64 27.78 -41.46 -7.08
N LEU A 65 28.02 -42.40 -6.16
CA LEU A 65 27.50 -42.34 -4.79
C LEU A 65 28.08 -41.16 -4.00
N SER A 66 29.31 -40.71 -4.30
CA SER A 66 29.91 -39.53 -3.68
C SER A 66 29.30 -38.20 -4.14
N PHE A 67 28.66 -38.18 -5.31
CA PHE A 67 27.93 -36.99 -5.77
C PHE A 67 26.64 -36.76 -4.97
N PHE A 68 26.02 -37.82 -4.47
CA PHE A 68 24.79 -37.72 -3.68
C PHE A 68 24.94 -36.80 -2.45
N PRO A 69 25.92 -37.01 -1.54
CA PRO A 69 26.09 -36.14 -0.37
C PRO A 69 26.41 -34.70 -0.78
N VAL A 70 27.20 -34.49 -1.84
CA VAL A 70 27.52 -33.14 -2.36
C VAL A 70 26.25 -32.44 -2.84
N LEU A 71 25.42 -33.11 -3.63
CA LEU A 71 24.17 -32.55 -4.14
C LEU A 71 23.20 -32.23 -2.99
N THR A 72 23.06 -33.15 -2.02
CA THR A 72 22.19 -32.91 -0.86
C THR A 72 22.67 -31.75 0.00
N PHE A 73 23.98 -31.59 0.20
CA PHE A 73 24.54 -30.44 0.91
C PHE A 73 24.23 -29.13 0.18
N LEU A 74 24.38 -29.13 -1.15
CA LEU A 74 24.16 -27.95 -1.98
C LEU A 74 22.68 -27.53 -1.94
N VAL A 75 21.76 -28.48 -2.08
CA VAL A 75 20.32 -28.24 -1.96
C VAL A 75 19.96 -27.74 -0.56
N PHE A 76 20.47 -28.39 0.49
CA PHE A 76 20.19 -28.01 1.86
C PHE A 76 20.73 -26.62 2.20
N SER A 77 21.91 -26.27 1.68
CA SER A 77 22.52 -24.95 1.84
C SER A 77 21.68 -23.86 1.18
N PHE A 78 21.26 -24.04 -0.08
CA PHE A 78 20.37 -23.10 -0.76
C PHE A 78 19.01 -22.99 -0.08
N PHE A 79 18.44 -24.13 0.34
CA PHE A 79 17.17 -24.15 1.05
C PHE A 79 17.25 -23.40 2.38
N THR A 80 18.33 -23.59 3.13
CA THR A 80 18.57 -22.88 4.39
C THR A 80 18.70 -21.38 4.15
N LEU A 81 19.50 -20.97 3.16
CA LEU A 81 19.66 -19.57 2.76
C LEU A 81 18.31 -18.95 2.36
N PHE A 82 17.52 -19.67 1.57
CA PHE A 82 16.20 -19.24 1.15
C PHE A 82 15.24 -19.05 2.33
N ILE A 83 15.23 -19.99 3.29
CA ILE A 83 14.45 -19.84 4.53
C ILE A 83 14.89 -18.59 5.30
N PHE A 84 16.21 -18.39 5.47
CA PHE A 84 16.73 -17.21 6.18
C PHE A 84 16.31 -15.89 5.51
N LEU A 85 16.33 -15.84 4.17
CA LEU A 85 15.87 -14.67 3.43
C LEU A 85 14.37 -14.44 3.62
N LEU A 86 13.55 -15.49 3.49
CA LEU A 86 12.11 -15.37 3.69
C LEU A 86 11.76 -14.98 5.12
N SER A 87 12.40 -15.58 6.12
CA SER A 87 12.19 -15.22 7.52
C SER A 87 12.64 -13.79 7.82
N GLY A 88 13.76 -13.35 7.25
CA GLY A 88 14.25 -11.99 7.38
C GLY A 88 13.27 -10.99 6.76
N LEU A 89 12.76 -11.29 5.56
CA LEU A 89 11.78 -10.46 4.87
C LEU A 89 10.47 -10.38 5.65
N ALA A 90 9.96 -11.51 6.13
CA ALA A 90 8.73 -11.57 6.93
C ALA A 90 8.88 -10.78 8.23
N THR A 91 10.01 -10.94 8.94
CA THR A 91 10.28 -10.22 10.18
C THR A 91 10.40 -8.72 9.95
N SER A 92 11.09 -8.31 8.88
CA SER A 92 11.22 -6.91 8.48
C SER A 92 9.85 -6.29 8.17
N LEU A 93 9.00 -7.01 7.43
CA LEU A 93 7.65 -6.55 7.09
C LEU A 93 6.76 -6.40 8.33
N VAL A 94 6.83 -7.36 9.27
CA VAL A 94 6.08 -7.29 10.53
C VAL A 94 6.54 -6.11 11.37
N LEU A 95 7.85 -5.91 11.53
CA LEU A 95 8.40 -4.77 12.28
C LEU A 95 8.01 -3.44 11.64
N ALA A 96 8.13 -3.31 10.33
CA ALA A 96 7.70 -2.12 9.61
C ALA A 96 6.19 -1.86 9.81
N GLY A 97 5.37 -2.91 9.75
CA GLY A 97 3.94 -2.83 10.03
C GLY A 97 3.63 -2.32 11.43
N ILE A 98 4.33 -2.84 12.46
CA ILE A 98 4.17 -2.40 13.85
C ILE A 98 4.52 -0.91 13.99
N VAL A 99 5.61 -0.46 13.39
CA VAL A 99 6.03 0.95 13.46
C VAL A 99 5.00 1.87 12.81
N ILE A 100 4.52 1.50 11.61
CA ILE A 100 3.52 2.31 10.88
C ILE A 100 2.19 2.35 11.64
N LEU A 101 1.70 1.20 12.12
CA LEU A 101 0.47 1.15 12.91
C LEU A 101 0.60 1.94 14.22
N GLY A 102 1.74 1.81 14.91
CA GLY A 102 2.03 2.58 16.12
C GLY A 102 2.01 4.09 15.85
N ALA A 103 2.67 4.54 14.79
CA ALA A 103 2.66 5.95 14.38
C ALA A 103 1.25 6.43 14.02
N CYS A 104 0.46 5.60 13.33
CA CYS A 104 -0.92 5.91 12.96
C CYS A 104 -1.81 6.08 14.20
N VAL A 105 -1.70 5.17 15.18
CA VAL A 105 -2.43 5.27 16.45
C VAL A 105 -2.05 6.55 17.19
N ILE A 106 -0.75 6.85 17.34
CA ILE A 106 -0.29 8.07 18.00
C ILE A 106 -0.86 9.32 17.30
N LEU A 107 -0.77 9.38 15.98
CA LEU A 107 -1.28 10.49 15.20
C LEU A 107 -2.80 10.65 15.37
N LEU A 108 -3.56 9.56 15.27
CA LEU A 108 -5.01 9.59 15.47
C LEU A 108 -5.39 10.05 16.88
N THR A 109 -4.66 9.62 17.90
CA THR A 109 -4.92 10.07 19.28
C THR A 109 -4.68 11.57 19.44
N ILE A 110 -3.61 12.11 18.85
CA ILE A 110 -3.30 13.54 18.88
C ILE A 110 -4.38 14.33 18.15
N ILE A 111 -4.77 13.92 16.95
CA ILE A 111 -5.85 14.58 16.20
C ILE A 111 -7.16 14.55 16.98
N SER A 112 -7.52 13.39 17.55
CA SER A 112 -8.73 13.25 18.33
C SER A 112 -8.73 14.15 19.57
N LEU A 113 -7.59 14.29 20.25
CA LEU A 113 -7.44 15.20 21.38
C LEU A 113 -7.59 16.66 20.97
N ILE A 114 -6.87 17.08 19.92
CA ILE A 114 -6.94 18.47 19.42
C ILE A 114 -8.36 18.79 18.96
N LEU A 115 -9.02 17.87 18.26
CA LEU A 115 -10.41 18.02 17.84
C LEU A 115 -11.35 18.12 19.04
N GLY A 116 -11.16 17.27 20.06
CA GLY A 116 -11.93 17.31 21.30
C GLY A 116 -11.78 18.64 22.02
N PHE A 117 -10.56 19.16 22.15
CA PHE A 117 -10.30 20.49 22.71
C PHE A 117 -10.94 21.59 21.86
N ALA A 118 -10.79 21.54 20.53
CA ALA A 118 -11.39 22.53 19.63
C ALA A 118 -12.92 22.56 19.80
N LEU A 119 -13.58 21.40 19.77
CA LEU A 119 -15.03 21.30 19.98
C LEU A 119 -15.43 21.80 21.36
N PHE A 120 -14.70 21.43 22.41
CA PHE A 120 -14.97 21.90 23.77
C PHE A 120 -14.88 23.42 23.87
N PHE A 121 -13.82 24.03 23.34
CA PHE A 121 -13.67 25.48 23.34
C PHE A 121 -14.70 26.19 22.46
N SER A 122 -15.02 25.65 21.28
CA SER A 122 -16.06 26.20 20.41
C SER A 122 -17.44 26.17 21.08
N VAL A 123 -17.83 25.03 21.65
CA VAL A 123 -19.12 24.88 22.33
C VAL A 123 -19.17 25.72 23.60
N SER A 124 -18.10 25.71 24.41
CA SER A 124 -18.03 26.51 25.63
C SER A 124 -18.08 28.01 25.34
N GLY A 125 -17.28 28.49 24.38
CA GLY A 125 -17.31 29.89 23.95
C GLY A 125 -18.67 30.30 23.39
N TYR A 126 -19.31 29.41 22.63
CA TYR A 126 -20.67 29.60 22.13
C TYR A 126 -21.70 29.69 23.26
N MET A 127 -21.64 28.79 24.25
CA MET A 127 -22.51 28.84 25.42
C MET A 127 -22.31 30.10 26.26
N ILE A 128 -21.05 30.53 26.44
CA ILE A 128 -20.73 31.79 27.13
C ILE A 128 -21.30 32.98 26.36
N TYR A 129 -21.20 33.00 25.04
CA TYR A 129 -21.80 34.05 24.21
C TYR A 129 -23.33 34.12 24.38
N LEU A 130 -24.00 32.97 24.32
CA LEU A 130 -25.45 32.90 24.54
C LEU A 130 -25.82 33.37 25.95
N ALA A 131 -25.08 32.94 26.99
CA ALA A 131 -25.31 33.34 28.37
C ALA A 131 -25.11 34.85 28.56
N TYR A 132 -24.05 35.42 27.97
CA TYR A 132 -23.82 36.87 27.98
C TYR A 132 -24.96 37.63 27.30
N ARG A 133 -25.40 37.16 26.13
CA ARG A 133 -26.49 37.79 25.37
C ARG A 133 -27.85 37.66 26.07
N PHE A 134 -28.07 36.54 26.74
CA PHE A 134 -29.24 36.32 27.59
C PHE A 134 -29.23 37.27 28.79
N ALA A 135 -28.11 37.40 29.49
CA ALA A 135 -27.96 38.33 30.60
C ALA A 135 -28.23 39.78 30.17
N PHE A 136 -27.75 40.18 28.99
CA PHE A 136 -28.06 41.49 28.41
C PHE A 136 -29.58 41.70 28.22
N HIS A 137 -30.30 40.73 27.66
CA HIS A 137 -31.75 40.86 27.43
C HIS A 137 -32.59 40.79 28.71
N VAL A 138 -32.09 40.18 29.78
CA VAL A 138 -32.80 40.06 31.06
C VAL A 138 -32.55 41.26 31.98
N GLN A 139 -31.34 41.84 31.95
CA GLN A 139 -30.94 42.89 32.90
C GLN A 139 -30.95 44.30 32.32
N ALA A 140 -30.81 44.48 31.00
CA ALA A 140 -30.83 45.81 30.39
C ALA A 140 -32.26 46.35 30.31
N SER A 141 -32.45 47.65 30.57
CA SER A 141 -33.74 48.33 30.42
C SER A 141 -34.26 48.34 28.97
N GLU A 142 -33.36 48.17 28.00
CA GLU A 142 -33.65 48.00 26.56
C GLU A 142 -33.84 46.52 26.18
N GLY A 143 -33.49 45.60 27.07
CA GLY A 143 -33.69 44.17 26.90
C GLY A 143 -35.17 43.84 27.04
N HIS A 144 -35.84 43.57 25.92
CA HIS A 144 -37.27 43.23 25.88
C HIS A 144 -37.60 41.84 26.46
N GLY A 145 -36.84 41.38 27.46
CA GLY A 145 -37.03 40.14 28.18
C GLY A 145 -36.61 38.87 27.42
N VAL A 146 -36.95 37.72 28.01
CA VAL A 146 -36.56 36.38 27.52
C VAL A 146 -37.15 36.08 26.14
N GLY A 147 -38.36 36.56 25.84
CA GLY A 147 -39.02 36.34 24.54
C GLY A 147 -38.25 36.97 23.38
N ALA A 148 -37.77 38.20 23.53
CA ALA A 148 -36.98 38.89 22.52
C ALA A 148 -35.61 38.23 22.29
N TRP A 149 -35.01 37.66 23.33
CA TRP A 149 -33.79 36.87 23.20
C TRP A 149 -34.02 35.58 22.39
N VAL A 150 -35.13 34.87 22.63
CA VAL A 150 -35.50 33.67 21.86
C VAL A 150 -35.74 34.04 20.40
N GLU A 151 -36.46 35.12 20.13
CA GLU A 151 -36.71 35.62 18.78
C GLU A 151 -35.40 36.00 18.07
N GLU A 152 -34.52 36.79 18.71
CA GLU A 152 -33.20 37.14 18.14
C GLU A 152 -32.37 35.88 17.84
N THR A 153 -32.38 34.90 18.74
CA THR A 153 -31.64 33.64 18.60
C THR A 153 -32.17 32.82 17.42
N LEU A 154 -33.49 32.63 17.33
CA LEU A 154 -34.13 31.88 16.24
C LEU A 154 -33.93 32.53 14.87
N LEU A 155 -33.98 33.87 14.81
CA LEU A 155 -33.70 34.64 13.61
C LEU A 155 -32.23 34.53 13.18
N ARG A 156 -31.28 34.65 14.12
CA ARG A 156 -29.84 34.56 13.82
C ARG A 156 -29.42 33.19 13.32
N PHE A 157 -30.04 32.12 13.83
CA PHE A 157 -29.78 30.75 13.37
C PHE A 157 -30.61 30.32 12.16
N ARG A 158 -31.45 31.22 11.61
CA ARG A 158 -32.41 30.91 10.54
C ARG A 158 -33.25 29.66 10.84
N LEU A 159 -33.55 29.44 12.12
CA LEU A 159 -34.42 28.34 12.57
C LEU A 159 -35.89 28.65 12.29
N ILE A 160 -36.21 29.92 12.06
CA ILE A 160 -37.52 30.40 11.63
C ILE A 160 -37.33 31.19 10.33
N ASP A 161 -38.00 30.76 9.25
CA ASP A 161 -38.14 31.59 8.07
C ASP A 161 -39.25 32.62 8.34
N ILE A 162 -38.85 33.89 8.45
CA ILE A 162 -39.75 35.01 8.72
C ILE A 162 -40.83 35.10 7.64
N ASN A 163 -40.54 34.61 6.43
CA ASN A 163 -41.50 34.59 5.33
C ASN A 163 -42.61 33.55 5.58
N GLU A 164 -42.28 32.37 6.10
CA GLU A 164 -43.25 31.31 6.40
C GLU A 164 -44.18 31.71 7.55
N VAL A 165 -43.64 32.33 8.61
CA VAL A 165 -44.44 32.85 9.73
C VAL A 165 -45.32 34.03 9.31
N ARG A 166 -44.82 34.90 8.42
CA ARG A 166 -45.60 36.01 7.85
C ARG A 166 -46.73 35.50 6.96
N GLU A 167 -46.49 34.48 6.15
CA GLU A 167 -47.51 33.87 5.29
C GLU A 167 -48.59 33.15 6.11
N THR A 168 -48.22 32.42 7.18
CA THR A 168 -49.19 31.76 8.07
C THR A 168 -50.01 32.76 8.90
N LEU A 169 -49.42 33.84 9.39
CA LEU A 169 -50.15 34.91 10.09
C LEU A 169 -51.02 35.76 9.15
N ALA A 170 -50.60 35.97 7.89
CA ALA A 170 -51.41 36.65 6.87
C ALA A 170 -52.56 35.77 6.36
N SER A 171 -52.52 34.46 6.61
CA SER A 171 -53.49 33.47 6.15
C SER A 171 -54.60 33.14 7.17
N ASP A 172 -54.83 34.00 8.17
CA ASP A 172 -55.97 33.94 9.12
C ASP A 172 -56.29 32.52 9.64
N GLY A 173 -55.25 31.76 10.03
CA GLY A 173 -55.40 30.44 10.65
C GLY A 173 -55.59 29.24 9.72
N ALA A 174 -55.47 29.39 8.40
CA ALA A 174 -55.45 28.23 7.49
C ALA A 174 -54.03 27.65 7.37
N THR A 175 -53.76 26.52 8.01
CA THR A 175 -52.52 25.76 7.82
C THR A 175 -52.44 25.22 6.40
N ARG A 176 -51.66 25.85 5.53
CA ARG A 176 -51.23 25.24 4.26
C ARG A 176 -50.03 24.34 4.53
N TYR A 177 -50.22 23.03 4.37
CA TYR A 177 -49.11 22.09 4.33
C TYR A 177 -48.34 22.24 3.01
N PRO A 178 -47.05 21.87 2.96
CA PRO A 178 -46.20 21.96 1.77
C PRO A 178 -46.68 21.09 0.59
N ASP A 179 -47.77 20.32 0.75
CA ASP A 179 -48.42 19.53 -0.30
C ASP A 179 -49.55 20.29 -1.04
N GLY A 180 -49.80 21.55 -0.67
CA GLY A 180 -50.77 22.41 -1.35
C GLY A 180 -52.24 22.06 -1.09
N LYS A 181 -52.54 21.22 -0.08
CA LYS A 181 -53.92 20.96 0.33
C LYS A 181 -54.33 21.85 1.51
N VAL A 182 -55.53 22.39 1.41
CA VAL A 182 -56.23 23.17 2.44
C VAL A 182 -57.44 22.36 2.89
N GLU A 183 -57.64 22.24 4.21
CA GLU A 183 -58.96 21.91 4.79
C GLU A 183 -59.86 23.14 4.76
#